data_AF-A0A7S2YJZ6-F1
#
_entry.id   AF-A0A7S2YJZ6-F1
#
_cell.length_a   1.000
_cell.length_b   1.000
_cell.length_c   1.000
_cell.angle_alpha   90.00
_cell.angle_beta   90.00
_cell.angle_gamma   90.00
#
_symmetry.space_group_name_H-M   'P 1'
#
loop_
_entity.id
_entity.type
_entity.pdbx_description
1 polymer ?
#
loop_
_entity_poly.entity_id
_entity_poly.type
_entity_poly.pdbx_seq_one_letter_code
_entity_poly.pdbx_strand_id
1 'polypeptide(L)'
;CQCFVRFMDKILHTDSIPLCVALIRNIHNLVASHAKAVKILADARVSMKEDADATSQVKTAWAPPETQQEISFLVLSRNLLEYAMTTEPPFPGDSKDENDLRSELVEEILRTYYAMRVGYGLEKEMPILNTLCQLIKLESVEKKALDCKGSALSVLMDSGSQVAQSLLDDNPDTIEAFLALLHVQIGDTLV
;
A
#
# COMPACT_ATOMS: atom_id res chain seq x y z
N CYS A 1 2.51 -5.61 -21.38
CA CYS A 1 1.74 -4.45 -20.90
C CYS A 1 0.26 -4.81 -20.67
N GLN A 2 -0.46 -5.37 -21.66
CA GLN A 2 -1.90 -5.69 -21.55
C GLN A 2 -2.33 -6.54 -20.33
N CYS A 3 -1.50 -7.49 -19.86
CA CYS A 3 -1.84 -8.27 -18.67
C CYS A 3 -1.94 -7.39 -17.40
N PHE A 4 -0.96 -6.51 -17.16
CA PHE A 4 -1.00 -5.60 -15.99
C PHE A 4 -2.20 -4.65 -16.05
N VAL A 5 -2.54 -4.15 -17.24
CA VAL A 5 -3.74 -3.33 -17.45
C VAL A 5 -4.99 -4.12 -17.05
N ARG A 6 -5.13 -5.38 -17.49
CA ARG A 6 -6.27 -6.24 -17.08
C ARG A 6 -6.29 -6.55 -15.58
N PHE A 7 -5.12 -6.70 -14.96
CA PHE A 7 -5.01 -6.90 -13.50
C PHE A 7 -5.53 -5.67 -12.74
N MET A 8 -5.04 -4.49 -13.10
CA MET A 8 -5.48 -3.22 -12.50
C MET A 8 -6.96 -2.95 -12.77
N ASP A 9 -7.43 -3.24 -13.98
CA ASP A 9 -8.84 -3.14 -14.35
C ASP A 9 -9.71 -4.06 -13.47
N LYS A 10 -9.26 -5.29 -13.20
CA LYS A 10 -9.98 -6.22 -12.32
C LYS A 10 -10.08 -5.71 -10.88
N ILE A 11 -9.01 -5.08 -10.37
CA ILE A 11 -8.98 -4.45 -9.04
C ILE A 11 -9.94 -3.25 -8.98
N LEU A 12 -10.03 -2.45 -10.05
CA LEU A 12 -10.95 -1.31 -10.13
C LEU A 12 -12.43 -1.73 -10.17
N HIS A 13 -12.73 -2.95 -10.61
CA HIS A 13 -14.10 -3.44 -10.81
C HIS A 13 -14.52 -4.55 -9.84
N THR A 14 -13.83 -4.73 -8.72
CA THR A 14 -14.21 -5.70 -7.69
C THR A 14 -14.41 -5.01 -6.35
N ASP A 15 -15.34 -5.48 -5.52
CA ASP A 15 -15.52 -5.08 -4.12
C ASP A 15 -14.87 -6.08 -3.14
N SER A 16 -14.24 -7.14 -3.66
CA SER A 16 -13.68 -8.23 -2.86
C SER A 16 -12.25 -7.92 -2.39
N ILE A 17 -12.11 -7.59 -1.10
CA ILE A 17 -10.79 -7.44 -0.46
C ILE A 17 -9.92 -8.70 -0.59
N PRO A 18 -10.42 -9.94 -0.38
CA PRO A 18 -9.63 -11.15 -0.63
C PRO A 18 -9.07 -11.23 -2.06
N LEU A 19 -9.87 -10.83 -3.07
CA LEU A 19 -9.39 -10.80 -4.45
C LEU A 19 -8.32 -9.73 -4.64
N CYS A 20 -8.51 -8.54 -4.09
CA CYS A 20 -7.49 -7.48 -4.12
C CYS A 20 -6.16 -7.97 -3.51
N VAL A 21 -6.20 -8.62 -2.34
CA VAL A 21 -5.01 -9.21 -1.69
C VAL A 21 -4.31 -10.18 -2.62
N ALA A 22 -5.05 -11.13 -3.21
CA ALA A 22 -4.48 -12.13 -4.12
C ALA A 22 -3.84 -11.49 -5.37
N LEU A 23 -4.49 -10.48 -5.96
CA LEU A 23 -3.99 -9.78 -7.13
C LEU A 23 -2.73 -8.95 -6.81
N ILE A 24 -2.73 -8.20 -5.70
CA ILE A 24 -1.55 -7.43 -5.26
C ILE A 24 -0.40 -8.36 -4.90
N ARG A 25 -0.64 -9.45 -4.18
CA ARG A 25 0.39 -10.45 -3.84
C ARG A 25 1.03 -11.07 -5.09
N ASN A 26 0.26 -11.32 -6.14
CA ASN A 26 0.81 -11.78 -7.42
C ASN A 26 1.69 -10.72 -8.09
N ILE A 27 1.29 -9.45 -8.01
CA ILE A 27 2.10 -8.32 -8.51
C ILE A 27 3.40 -8.21 -7.70
N HIS A 28 3.32 -8.25 -6.37
CA HIS A 28 4.47 -8.27 -5.46
C HIS A 28 5.45 -9.37 -5.85
N ASN A 29 5.01 -10.62 -5.93
CA ASN A 29 5.86 -11.76 -6.29
C ASN A 29 6.57 -11.54 -7.63
N LEU A 30 5.87 -10.97 -8.60
CA LEU A 30 6.43 -10.69 -9.92
C LEU A 30 7.48 -9.58 -9.88
N VAL A 31 7.22 -8.46 -9.21
CA VAL A 31 8.17 -7.34 -9.09
C VAL A 31 9.39 -7.69 -8.24
N ALA A 32 9.19 -8.47 -7.18
CA ALA A 32 10.28 -8.96 -6.33
C ALA A 32 11.19 -9.94 -7.07
N SER A 33 10.62 -10.77 -7.96
CA SER A 33 11.39 -11.76 -8.72
C SER A 33 12.09 -11.18 -9.95
N HIS A 34 11.56 -10.10 -10.54
CA HIS A 34 12.05 -9.57 -11.81
C HIS A 34 12.06 -8.04 -11.82
N ALA A 35 13.24 -7.42 -11.68
CA ALA A 35 13.38 -5.96 -11.71
C ALA A 35 12.78 -5.29 -12.95
N LYS A 36 12.82 -5.94 -14.13
CA LYS A 36 12.19 -5.44 -15.37
C LYS A 36 10.66 -5.31 -15.25
N ALA A 37 10.00 -6.11 -14.41
CA ALA A 37 8.56 -6.04 -14.21
C ALA A 37 8.16 -4.72 -13.55
N VAL A 38 9.02 -4.13 -12.71
CA VAL A 38 8.77 -2.83 -12.06
C VAL A 38 8.52 -1.75 -13.09
N LYS A 39 9.37 -1.64 -14.13
CA LYS A 39 9.19 -0.65 -15.20
C LYS A 39 7.87 -0.85 -15.94
N ILE A 40 7.56 -2.11 -16.30
CA ILE A 40 6.33 -2.43 -17.03
C ILE A 40 5.09 -2.09 -16.20
N LEU A 41 5.11 -2.35 -14.89
CA LEU A 41 4.03 -2.00 -13.97
C LEU A 41 3.93 -0.48 -13.79
N ALA A 42 5.06 0.21 -13.63
CA ALA A 42 5.12 1.66 -13.50
C ALA A 42 4.62 2.40 -14.75
N ASP A 43 4.74 1.79 -15.93
CA ASP A 43 4.24 2.33 -17.21
C ASP A 43 2.78 1.92 -17.51
N ALA A 44 2.22 0.93 -16.80
CA ALA A 44 0.87 0.44 -17.06
C ALA A 44 -0.20 1.45 -16.63
N ARG A 45 -1.17 1.73 -17.50
CA ARG A 45 -2.31 2.62 -17.25
C ARG A 45 -3.62 1.95 -17.65
N VAL A 46 -4.65 2.12 -16.84
CA VAL A 46 -6.04 1.78 -17.18
C VAL A 46 -6.75 3.07 -17.58
N SER A 47 -7.42 3.06 -18.74
CA SER A 47 -8.22 4.20 -19.17
C SER A 47 -9.58 4.15 -18.48
N MET A 48 -10.02 5.30 -17.96
CA MET A 48 -11.33 5.51 -17.35
C MET A 48 -12.35 6.11 -18.33
N LYS A 49 -11.98 6.26 -19.61
CA LYS A 49 -12.90 6.79 -20.61
C LYS A 49 -14.09 5.84 -20.75
N GLU A 50 -15.28 6.42 -20.70
CA GLU A 50 -16.51 5.75 -21.10
C GLU A 50 -16.36 5.31 -22.55
N ASP A 51 -15.96 4.06 -22.79
CA ASP A 51 -16.22 3.44 -24.08
C ASP A 51 -17.73 3.46 -24.24
N ALA A 52 -18.21 4.09 -25.32
CA ALA A 52 -19.62 4.37 -25.61
C ALA A 52 -20.52 3.12 -25.72
N ASP A 53 -19.98 1.92 -25.46
CA ASP A 53 -20.64 0.61 -25.47
C ASP A 53 -20.51 -0.19 -24.15
N ALA A 54 -19.89 0.35 -23.08
CA ALA A 54 -19.57 -0.45 -21.89
C ALA A 54 -20.44 -0.13 -20.67
N THR A 55 -21.27 -1.09 -20.29
CA THR A 55 -22.05 -1.18 -19.04
C THR A 55 -21.21 -1.27 -17.75
N SER A 56 -19.91 -1.02 -17.76
CA SER A 56 -19.05 -1.04 -16.57
C SER A 56 -18.68 0.36 -16.11
N GLN A 57 -19.64 1.05 -15.48
CA GLN A 57 -19.27 2.14 -14.60
C GLN A 57 -18.37 1.56 -13.49
N VAL A 58 -17.20 2.18 -13.27
CA VAL A 58 -16.34 1.84 -12.14
C VAL A 58 -17.09 2.18 -10.86
N LYS A 59 -17.44 1.16 -10.06
CA LYS A 59 -18.36 1.29 -8.90
C LYS A 59 -17.68 1.11 -7.54
N THR A 60 -16.36 0.97 -7.51
CA THR A 60 -15.64 0.63 -6.29
C THR A 60 -15.34 1.86 -5.45
N ALA A 61 -15.40 1.73 -4.12
CA ALA A 61 -15.23 2.84 -3.19
C ALA A 61 -13.80 3.41 -3.15
N TRP A 62 -12.82 2.69 -3.72
CA TRP A 62 -11.43 3.11 -3.84
C TRP A 62 -11.05 3.56 -5.26
N ALA A 63 -12.02 3.62 -6.18
CA ALA A 63 -11.77 4.21 -7.49
C ALA A 63 -11.36 5.69 -7.33
N PRO A 64 -10.34 6.16 -8.06
CA PRO A 64 -9.99 7.58 -8.04
C PRO A 64 -11.13 8.43 -8.61
N PRO A 65 -11.15 9.74 -8.30
CA PRO A 65 -12.18 10.66 -8.80
C PRO A 65 -12.28 10.65 -10.32
N GLU A 66 -13.49 10.84 -10.85
CA GLU A 66 -13.82 10.82 -12.29
C GLU A 66 -13.00 11.83 -13.13
N THR A 67 -12.36 12.81 -12.50
CA THR A 67 -11.47 13.76 -13.18
C THR A 67 -10.19 13.12 -13.71
N GLN A 68 -9.84 11.92 -13.27
CA GLN A 68 -8.63 11.22 -13.68
C GLN A 68 -8.90 10.23 -14.82
N GLN A 69 -8.49 10.58 -16.05
CA GLN A 69 -8.74 9.77 -17.26
C GLN A 69 -7.89 8.50 -17.35
N GLU A 70 -6.74 8.46 -16.69
CA GLU A 70 -5.84 7.31 -16.67
C GLU A 70 -5.32 7.03 -15.25
N ILE A 71 -5.40 5.76 -14.85
CA ILE A 71 -5.03 5.31 -13.52
C ILE A 71 -3.77 4.45 -13.62
N SER A 72 -2.75 4.82 -12.84
CA SER A 72 -1.52 4.03 -12.66
C SER A 72 -1.66 3.06 -11.48
N PHE A 73 -0.80 2.06 -11.42
CA PHE A 73 -0.77 1.12 -10.29
C PHE A 73 -0.55 1.84 -8.96
N LEU A 74 0.36 2.82 -8.92
CA LEU A 74 0.67 3.57 -7.70
C LEU A 74 -0.55 4.36 -7.19
N VAL A 75 -1.31 5.00 -8.08
CA VAL A 75 -2.54 5.71 -7.72
C VAL A 75 -3.59 4.74 -7.19
N LEU A 76 -3.79 3.62 -7.88
CA LEU A 76 -4.73 2.58 -7.46
C LEU A 76 -4.38 2.01 -6.08
N SER A 77 -3.11 1.66 -5.86
CA SER A 77 -2.61 1.14 -4.59
C SER A 77 -2.71 2.16 -3.47
N ARG A 78 -2.47 3.46 -3.74
CA ARG A 78 -2.66 4.52 -2.73
C ARG A 78 -4.12 4.60 -2.30
N ASN A 79 -5.05 4.62 -3.23
CA ASN A 79 -6.47 4.72 -2.90
C ASN A 79 -6.99 3.47 -2.17
N LEU A 80 -6.52 2.28 -2.54
CA LEU A 80 -6.81 1.05 -1.80
C LEU A 80 -6.27 1.08 -0.38
N LEU A 81 -5.06 1.61 -0.21
CA LEU A 81 -4.42 1.77 1.10
C LEU A 81 -5.22 2.73 1.99
N GLU A 82 -5.60 3.90 1.45
CA GLU A 82 -6.46 4.87 2.12
C GLU A 82 -7.81 4.25 2.48
N TYR A 83 -8.49 3.62 1.53
CA TYR A 83 -9.76 2.92 1.76
C TYR A 83 -9.67 1.86 2.86
N ALA A 84 -8.63 1.01 2.82
CA ALA A 84 -8.44 -0.04 3.82
C ALA A 84 -8.29 0.53 5.24
N MET A 85 -7.64 1.69 5.36
CA MET A 85 -7.33 2.31 6.66
C MET A 85 -8.45 3.19 7.21
N THR A 86 -9.32 3.75 6.38
CA THR A 86 -10.35 4.70 6.82
C THR A 86 -11.77 4.13 6.87
N THR A 87 -11.96 2.87 6.47
CA THR A 87 -13.29 2.23 6.46
C THR A 87 -13.62 1.57 7.78
N GLU A 88 -14.92 1.36 8.04
CA GLU A 88 -15.40 0.57 9.17
C GLU A 88 -15.29 -0.94 8.89
N PRO A 89 -15.03 -1.79 9.91
CA PRO A 89 -14.74 -1.43 11.31
C PRO A 89 -13.37 -0.72 11.46
N PRO A 90 -13.03 -0.09 12.59
CA PRO A 90 -11.79 0.67 12.73
C PRO A 90 -10.56 -0.18 12.39
N PHE A 91 -9.67 0.35 11.54
CA PHE A 91 -8.42 -0.31 11.16
C PHE A 91 -7.48 -0.45 12.37
N PRO A 92 -6.75 -1.58 12.54
CA PRO A 92 -6.53 -2.70 11.60
C PRO A 92 -7.58 -3.83 11.65
N GLY A 93 -8.72 -3.58 12.30
CA GLY A 93 -9.72 -4.61 12.62
C GLY A 93 -9.34 -5.44 13.85
N ASP A 94 -10.26 -6.31 14.28
CA ASP A 94 -10.01 -7.28 15.35
C ASP A 94 -9.03 -8.35 14.85
N SER A 95 -7.98 -8.65 15.61
CA SER A 95 -7.04 -9.74 15.30
C SER A 95 -7.69 -11.12 15.25
N LYS A 96 -8.85 -11.29 15.87
CA LYS A 96 -9.63 -12.54 15.86
C LYS A 96 -10.59 -12.67 14.68
N ASP A 97 -10.85 -11.57 13.96
CA ASP A 97 -11.66 -11.65 12.74
C ASP A 97 -10.76 -12.02 11.55
N GLU A 98 -10.66 -13.31 11.28
CA GLU A 98 -9.88 -13.83 10.14
C GLU A 98 -10.47 -13.43 8.78
N ASN A 99 -11.71 -12.91 8.72
CA ASN A 99 -12.32 -12.46 7.47
C ASN A 99 -11.94 -11.01 7.11
N ASP A 100 -11.47 -10.23 8.09
CA ASP A 100 -10.97 -8.87 7.84
C ASP A 100 -9.51 -8.91 7.34
N LEU A 101 -9.40 -8.98 6.01
CA LEU A 101 -8.12 -9.02 5.28
C LEU A 101 -7.59 -7.62 4.91
N ARG A 102 -8.13 -6.52 5.47
CA ARG A 102 -7.66 -5.16 5.15
C ARG A 102 -6.23 -4.92 5.61
N SER A 103 -5.84 -5.45 6.76
CA SER A 103 -4.45 -5.41 7.24
C SER A 103 -3.51 -6.16 6.29
N GLU A 104 -3.88 -7.36 5.84
CA GLU A 104 -3.12 -8.10 4.83
C GLU A 104 -3.00 -7.34 3.50
N LEU A 105 -4.07 -6.67 3.07
CA LEU A 105 -4.04 -5.83 1.87
C LEU A 105 -3.05 -4.67 2.03
N VAL A 106 -3.08 -3.98 3.18
CA VAL A 106 -2.12 -2.91 3.51
C VAL A 106 -0.70 -3.44 3.46
N GLU A 107 -0.41 -4.57 4.11
CA GLU A 107 0.91 -5.18 4.09
C GLU A 107 1.38 -5.51 2.67
N GLU A 108 0.55 -6.17 1.86
CA GLU A 108 0.94 -6.55 0.49
C GLU A 108 1.17 -5.33 -0.40
N ILE A 109 0.38 -4.27 -0.23
CA ILE A 109 0.62 -2.99 -0.92
C ILE A 109 2.00 -2.44 -0.53
N LEU A 110 2.30 -2.35 0.76
CA LEU A 110 3.56 -1.79 1.26
C LEU A 110 4.78 -2.63 0.87
N ARG A 111 4.67 -3.96 0.92
CA ARG A 111 5.72 -4.86 0.43
C ARG A 111 5.94 -4.72 -1.07
N THR A 112 4.86 -4.53 -1.85
CA THR A 112 4.96 -4.22 -3.28
C THR A 112 5.70 -2.90 -3.51
N TYR A 113 5.35 -1.84 -2.77
CA TYR A 113 6.05 -0.56 -2.83
C TYR A 113 7.53 -0.73 -2.55
N TYR A 114 7.90 -1.42 -1.48
CA TYR A 114 9.29 -1.70 -1.13
C TYR A 114 10.03 -2.45 -2.26
N ALA A 115 9.45 -3.52 -2.79
CA ALA A 115 10.05 -4.28 -3.89
C ALA A 115 10.24 -3.44 -5.17
N MET A 116 9.27 -2.58 -5.50
CA MET A 116 9.37 -1.65 -6.63
C MET A 116 10.47 -0.60 -6.41
N ARG A 117 10.65 -0.11 -5.17
CA ARG A 117 11.71 0.85 -4.84
C ARG A 117 13.10 0.23 -4.99
N VAL A 118 13.33 -0.95 -4.43
CA VAL A 118 14.61 -1.67 -4.57
C VAL A 118 14.95 -1.95 -6.03
N GLY A 119 13.96 -2.30 -6.87
CA GLY A 119 14.18 -2.64 -8.27
C GLY A 119 14.34 -1.47 -9.24
N TYR A 120 13.87 -0.26 -8.90
CA TYR A 120 13.76 0.85 -9.88
C TYR A 120 14.07 2.25 -9.32
N GLY A 121 14.34 2.39 -8.02
CA GLY A 121 14.70 3.68 -7.42
C GLY A 121 13.61 4.74 -7.58
N LEU A 122 12.33 4.36 -7.39
CA LEU A 122 11.20 5.30 -7.38
C LEU A 122 11.53 6.54 -6.51
N GLU A 123 11.17 7.71 -7.03
CA GLU A 123 11.63 9.03 -6.60
C GLU A 123 11.44 9.34 -5.10
N LYS A 124 12.19 10.35 -4.63
CA LYS A 124 12.38 10.74 -3.22
C LYS A 124 11.10 11.22 -2.51
N GLU A 125 10.08 11.65 -3.25
CA GLU A 125 8.78 11.99 -2.69
C GLU A 125 7.93 10.73 -2.55
N MET A 126 7.44 10.46 -1.34
CA MET A 126 6.54 9.33 -1.09
C MET A 126 5.11 9.87 -0.94
N PRO A 127 4.23 9.73 -1.96
CA PRO A 127 2.83 10.11 -1.87
C PRO A 127 2.05 9.42 -0.75
N ILE A 128 2.63 8.37 -0.17
CA ILE A 128 2.10 7.58 0.95
C ILE A 128 2.72 7.96 2.31
N LEU A 129 3.57 8.99 2.41
CA LEU A 129 4.31 9.32 3.65
C LEU A 129 3.38 9.50 4.85
N ASN A 130 2.31 10.27 4.71
CA ASN A 130 1.34 10.48 5.79
C ASN A 130 0.69 9.16 6.24
N THR A 131 0.37 8.29 5.28
CA THR A 131 -0.17 6.96 5.54
C THR A 131 0.82 6.08 6.29
N LEU A 132 2.10 6.09 5.90
CA LEU A 132 3.17 5.40 6.62
C LEU A 132 3.30 5.90 8.06
N CYS A 133 3.29 7.21 8.26
CA CYS A 133 3.32 7.82 9.59
C CYS A 133 2.14 7.36 10.47
N GLN A 134 0.93 7.34 9.91
CA GLN A 134 -0.28 6.88 10.61
C GLN A 134 -0.18 5.41 11.03
N LEU A 135 0.33 4.55 10.14
CA LEU A 135 0.53 3.13 10.44
C LEU A 135 1.50 2.91 11.59
N ILE A 136 2.64 3.62 11.59
CA ILE A 136 3.62 3.55 12.68
C ILE A 136 3.00 3.98 14.02
N LYS A 137 2.13 5.00 13.99
CA LYS A 137 1.45 5.58 15.16
C LYS A 137 0.24 4.82 15.67
N LEU A 138 -0.15 3.70 15.05
CA LEU A 138 -1.26 2.88 15.56
C LEU A 138 -1.01 2.50 17.03
N GLU A 139 -1.98 2.69 17.91
CA GLU A 139 -1.79 2.39 19.35
C GLU A 139 -1.79 0.88 19.63
N SER A 140 -2.46 0.09 18.79
CA SER A 140 -2.58 -1.36 18.97
C SER A 140 -1.23 -2.07 18.89
N VAL A 141 -1.04 -3.05 19.78
CA VAL A 141 0.08 -3.99 19.82
C VAL A 141 -0.33 -5.39 19.35
N GLU A 142 -1.54 -5.54 18.81
CA GLU A 142 -1.99 -6.80 18.25
C GLU A 142 -1.23 -7.14 16.96
N LYS A 143 -1.16 -8.43 16.63
CA LYS A 143 -0.39 -8.95 15.49
C LYS A 143 -0.64 -8.18 14.20
N LYS A 144 -1.90 -7.99 13.79
CA LYS A 144 -2.27 -7.25 12.57
C LYS A 144 -1.70 -5.82 12.54
N ALA A 145 -1.72 -5.12 13.67
CA ALA A 145 -1.14 -3.78 13.79
C ALA A 145 0.39 -3.83 13.70
N LEU A 146 1.04 -4.77 14.40
CA LEU A 146 2.49 -4.93 14.37
C LEU A 146 3.00 -5.28 12.96
N ASP A 147 2.29 -6.15 12.24
CA ASP A 147 2.64 -6.56 10.87
C ASP A 147 2.55 -5.37 9.89
N CYS A 148 1.49 -4.54 10.03
CA CYS A 148 1.35 -3.30 9.26
C CYS A 148 2.44 -2.28 9.61
N LYS A 149 2.76 -2.10 10.90
CA LYS A 149 3.84 -1.23 11.38
C LYS A 149 5.19 -1.67 10.82
N GLY A 150 5.50 -2.97 10.85
CA GLY A 150 6.74 -3.53 10.31
C GLY A 150 6.88 -3.34 8.80
N SER A 151 5.77 -3.51 8.06
CA SER A 151 5.74 -3.26 6.62
C SER A 151 5.92 -1.77 6.29
N ALA A 152 5.26 -0.87 7.02
CA ALA A 152 5.45 0.58 6.85
C ALA A 152 6.89 1.00 7.19
N LEU A 153 7.45 0.42 8.24
CA LEU A 153 8.82 0.66 8.66
C LEU A 153 9.82 0.27 7.57
N SER A 154 9.64 -0.88 6.93
CA SER A 154 10.52 -1.34 5.85
C SER A 154 10.57 -0.34 4.69
N VAL A 155 9.44 0.30 4.37
CA VAL A 155 9.38 1.35 3.35
C VAL A 155 10.07 2.64 3.82
N LEU A 156 9.90 3.03 5.08
CA LEU A 156 10.50 4.24 5.66
C LEU A 156 12.02 4.11 5.82
N MET A 157 12.54 2.96 6.25
CA MET A 157 13.98 2.77 6.47
C MET A 157 14.81 2.84 5.19
N ASP A 158 14.22 2.41 4.07
CA ASP A 158 14.87 2.48 2.75
C ASP A 158 14.61 3.83 2.06
N SER A 159 14.09 4.84 2.77
CA SER A 159 13.78 6.15 2.21
C SER A 159 15.01 7.07 2.10
N GLY A 160 14.94 8.03 1.18
CA GLY A 160 16.02 9.01 0.98
C GLY A 160 16.07 10.06 2.09
N SER A 161 17.17 10.82 2.18
CA SER A 161 17.39 11.84 3.23
C SER A 161 16.30 12.91 3.34
N GLN A 162 15.56 13.20 2.25
CA GLN A 162 14.44 14.14 2.27
C GLN A 162 13.26 13.64 3.12
N VAL A 163 12.99 12.34 3.10
CA VAL A 163 11.93 11.74 3.93
C VAL A 163 12.31 11.82 5.39
N ALA A 164 13.58 11.53 5.73
CA ALA A 164 14.08 11.70 7.09
C ALA A 164 13.93 13.15 7.58
N GLN A 165 14.19 14.14 6.72
CA GLN A 165 13.98 15.55 7.03
C GLN A 165 12.49 15.86 7.26
N SER A 166 11.58 15.40 6.40
CA SER A 166 10.14 15.57 6.60
C SER A 166 9.61 14.87 7.86
N LEU A 167 10.20 13.74 8.27
CA LEU A 167 9.86 13.11 9.54
C LEU A 167 10.31 13.95 10.74
N LEU A 168 11.47 14.60 10.66
CA LEU A 168 11.98 15.46 11.72
C LEU A 168 11.19 16.77 11.83
N ASP A 169 10.88 17.39 10.69
CA ASP A 169 10.29 18.73 10.65
C ASP A 169 8.75 18.68 10.79
N ASP A 170 8.09 17.78 10.06
CA ASP A 170 6.63 17.79 9.91
C ASP A 170 5.94 16.71 10.77
N ASN A 171 6.67 15.66 11.17
CA ASN A 171 6.09 14.50 11.86
C ASN A 171 6.98 13.96 13.00
N PRO A 172 7.50 14.79 13.93
CA PRO A 172 8.49 14.36 14.91
C PRO A 172 8.00 13.20 15.80
N ASP A 173 6.73 13.18 16.17
CA ASP A 173 6.13 12.09 16.96
C ASP A 173 6.19 10.71 16.26
N THR A 174 6.33 10.68 14.93
CA THR A 174 6.52 9.42 14.18
C THR A 174 7.86 8.79 14.52
N ILE A 175 8.89 9.61 14.78
CA ILE A 175 10.22 9.13 15.16
C ILE A 175 10.17 8.47 16.54
N GLU A 176 9.43 9.04 17.49
CA GLU A 176 9.25 8.44 18.81
C GLU A 176 8.51 7.10 18.72
N ALA A 177 7.42 7.05 17.97
CA ALA A 177 6.67 5.81 17.73
C ALA A 177 7.52 4.74 17.02
N PHE A 178 8.39 5.17 16.10
CA PHE A 178 9.36 4.30 15.45
C PHE A 178 10.37 3.71 16.44
N LEU A 179 10.97 4.54 17.31
CA LEU A 179 11.91 4.07 18.33
C LEU A 179 11.25 3.10 19.32
N ALA A 180 9.99 3.36 19.69
CA ALA A 180 9.22 2.45 20.53
C ALA A 180 9.01 1.09 19.85
N LEU A 181 8.67 1.05 18.56
CA LEU A 181 8.52 -0.19 17.80
C LEU A 181 9.82 -0.99 17.73
N LEU A 182 10.95 -0.33 17.47
CA LEU A 182 12.26 -0.99 17.48
C LEU A 182 12.59 -1.60 18.84
N HIS A 183 12.23 -0.91 19.92
CA HIS A 183 12.46 -1.42 21.27
C HIS A 183 11.67 -2.72 21.53
N VAL A 184 10.41 -2.78 21.10
CA VAL A 184 9.60 -4.01 21.18
C VAL A 184 10.24 -5.15 20.39
N GLN A 185 10.66 -4.89 19.15
CA GLN A 185 11.27 -5.91 18.29
C GLN A 185 12.60 -6.45 18.84
N ILE A 186 13.42 -5.59 19.44
CA ILE A 186 14.67 -5.99 20.10
C ILE A 186 14.36 -6.85 21.32
N GLY A 187 13.37 -6.46 22.13
CA GLY A 187 12.91 -7.22 23.28
C GLY A 187 12.48 -8.64 22.90
N ASP A 188 11.69 -8.79 21.84
CA ASP A 188 11.22 -10.09 21.36
C ASP A 188 12.34 -10.99 20.80
N THR A 189 13.46 -10.41 20.35
CA THR A 189 14.59 -11.17 19.77
C THR A 189 15.58 -11.66 20.82
N LEU A 190 15.63 -11.00 21.99
CA LEU A 190 16.63 -11.27 23.04
C LEU A 190 16.11 -12.21 24.15
N VAL A 191 14.84 -12.63 24.08
CA VAL A 191 14.19 -13.59 25.00
C VAL A 191 14.07 -14.95 24.34
#